data_AF-A0A529I7M4-F1
#
_entry.id   AF-A0A529I7M4-F1
#
_cell.length_a   1.000
_cell.length_b   1.000
_cell.length_c   1.000
_cell.angle_alpha   90.00
_cell.angle_beta   90.00
_cell.angle_gamma   90.00
#
_symmetry.space_group_name_H-M   'P 1'
#
loop_
_entity.id
_entity.type
_entity.pdbx_description
1 polymer ?
#
loop_
_entity_poly.entity_id
_entity_poly.type
_entity_poly.pdbx_seq_one_letter_code
_entity_poly.pdbx_strand_id
1 'polypeptide(L)'
;IGADDDMEQRRRDIVDAVARVDSGAGVIVLTDMFGGTPSNLAISVMESGRTEVIAGMNLPMLIKLSSIRKGDNMAAALDEAQAAGRKYINVASQLLSSK
;
A
#
# COMPACT_ATOMS: atom_id res chain seq x y z
N ILE A 1 14.10 11.80 25.31
CA ILE A 1 13.74 11.77 23.88
C ILE A 1 12.27 11.37 23.86
N GLY A 2 11.39 12.30 23.51
CA GLY A 2 9.95 12.16 23.70
C GLY A 2 9.29 11.37 22.56
N ALA A 3 8.11 10.81 22.81
CA ALA A 3 7.34 10.08 21.79
C ALA A 3 7.05 10.93 20.53
N ASP A 4 7.01 12.26 20.64
CA ASP A 4 6.85 13.18 19.51
C ASP A 4 8.08 13.27 18.59
N ASP A 5 9.30 13.17 19.14
CA ASP A 5 10.54 13.21 18.33
C ASP A 5 10.61 11.97 17.42
N ASP A 6 10.20 10.81 17.94
CA ASP A 6 10.13 9.57 17.18
C ASP A 6 9.12 9.67 16.03
N MET A 7 8.00 10.35 16.24
CA MET A 7 6.93 10.48 15.25
C MET A 7 7.33 11.36 14.06
N GLU A 8 7.96 12.51 14.33
CA GLU A 8 8.46 13.38 13.26
C GLU A 8 9.62 12.72 12.50
N GLN A 9 10.48 11.97 13.20
CA GLN A 9 11.53 11.18 12.55
C GLN A 9 10.95 10.11 11.63
N ARG A 10 9.96 9.33 12.10
CA ARG A 10 9.29 8.30 11.27
C ARG A 10 8.61 8.91 10.05
N ARG A 11 8.00 10.08 10.20
CA ARG A 11 7.39 10.81 9.08
C ARG A 11 8.43 11.14 8.02
N ARG A 12 9.59 11.67 8.44
CA ARG A 12 10.70 11.98 7.54
C ARG A 12 11.23 10.74 6.85
N ASP A 13 11.40 9.63 7.57
CA ASP A 13 11.86 8.38 6.99
C ASP A 13 10.93 7.89 5.86
N ILE A 14 9.61 8.05 6.01
CA ILE A 14 8.62 7.73 4.97
C ILE A 14 8.76 8.69 3.79
N VAL A 15 8.82 10.00 4.02
CA VAL A 15 9.00 11.00 2.95
C VAL A 15 10.27 10.72 2.14
N ASP A 16 11.38 10.45 2.82
CA ASP A 16 12.65 10.13 2.18
C ASP A 16 12.57 8.80 1.41
N ALA A 17 11.86 7.81 1.94
CA ALA A 17 11.63 6.55 1.23
C ALA A 17 10.81 6.74 -0.05
N VAL A 18 9.75 7.54 0.00
CA VAL A 18 8.94 7.91 -1.16
C VAL A 18 9.80 8.63 -2.19
N ALA A 19 10.56 9.65 -1.79
CA ALA A 19 11.44 10.41 -2.68
C ALA A 19 12.52 9.55 -3.35
N ARG A 20 13.04 8.52 -2.67
CA ARG A 20 14.04 7.59 -3.23
C ARG A 20 13.49 6.69 -4.34
N VAL A 21 12.19 6.41 -4.35
CA VAL A 21 11.56 5.49 -5.32
C VAL A 21 10.66 6.19 -6.33
N ASP A 22 10.38 7.48 -6.12
CA ASP A 22 9.61 8.32 -7.05
C ASP A 22 10.36 8.46 -8.38
N SER A 23 9.81 7.84 -9.43
CA SER A 23 10.29 7.95 -10.81
C SER A 23 9.41 8.86 -11.67
N GLY A 24 8.48 9.61 -11.06
CA GLY A 24 7.52 10.46 -11.76
C GLY A 24 6.24 9.74 -12.23
N ALA A 25 6.13 8.43 -12.02
CA ALA A 25 4.94 7.62 -12.35
C ALA A 25 4.02 7.38 -11.14
N GLY A 26 4.32 8.03 -10.00
CA GLY A 26 3.64 7.86 -8.72
C GLY A 26 4.24 6.75 -7.85
N VAL A 27 3.94 6.81 -6.56
CA VAL A 27 4.44 5.90 -5.53
C VAL A 27 3.27 5.30 -4.76
N ILE A 28 3.29 3.99 -4.57
CA ILE A 28 2.30 3.27 -3.77
C ILE A 28 2.96 2.82 -2.47
N VAL A 29 2.49 3.34 -1.34
CA VAL A 29 2.89 2.92 0.01
C VAL A 29 1.99 1.79 0.47
N LEU A 30 2.58 0.67 0.90
CA LEU A 30 1.84 -0.48 1.40
C LEU A 30 1.95 -0.57 2.92
N THR A 31 0.83 -0.75 3.60
CA THR A 31 0.77 -0.94 5.06
C THR A 31 -0.01 -2.20 5.42
N ASP A 32 0.26 -2.73 6.60
CA ASP A 32 -0.37 -3.92 7.14
C ASP A 32 -1.85 -3.71 7.46
N MET A 33 -2.21 -2.61 8.12
CA MET A 33 -3.57 -2.30 8.54
C MET A 33 -3.86 -0.80 8.59
N PHE A 34 -5.14 -0.45 8.46
CA PHE A 34 -5.60 0.93 8.63
C PHE A 34 -5.70 1.28 10.12
N GLY A 35 -5.35 2.53 10.48
CA GLY A 35 -5.51 3.04 11.86
C GLY A 35 -4.35 2.78 12.81
N GLY A 36 -3.27 2.14 12.37
CA GLY A 36 -2.00 2.09 13.11
C GLY A 36 -1.20 3.38 12.96
N THR A 37 -0.35 3.71 13.94
CA THR A 37 0.59 4.83 13.90
C THR A 37 1.39 4.94 12.59
N PRO A 38 2.01 3.86 12.05
CA PRO A 38 2.70 3.93 10.76
C PRO A 38 1.76 4.16 9.57
N SER A 39 0.52 3.63 9.60
CA SER A 39 -0.47 3.87 8.55
C SER A 39 -0.97 5.31 8.54
N ASN A 40 -1.19 5.91 9.71
CA ASN A 40 -1.63 7.31 9.83
C ASN A 40 -0.53 8.27 9.36
N LEU A 41 0.74 7.94 9.65
CA LEU A 41 1.88 8.69 9.12
C LEU A 41 2.03 8.54 7.61
N ALA A 42 1.81 7.34 7.05
CA ALA A 42 1.78 7.15 5.61
C ALA A 42 0.65 7.95 4.93
N ILE A 43 -0.52 8.02 5.56
CA ILE A 43 -1.66 8.81 5.06
C ILE A 43 -1.37 10.31 5.12
N SER A 44 -0.64 10.80 6.13
CA SER A 44 -0.31 12.22 6.23
C SER A 44 0.66 12.73 5.16
N VAL A 45 1.36 11.82 4.48
CA VAL A 45 2.25 12.13 3.34
C VAL A 45 1.62 11.81 1.99
N MET A 46 0.35 11.39 1.97
CA MET A 46 -0.40 11.07 0.76
C MET A 46 -0.63 12.33 -0.06
N GLU A 47 -0.41 12.23 -1.37
CA GLU A 47 -0.64 13.31 -2.34
C GLU A 47 -1.35 12.68 -3.53
N SER A 48 -2.64 12.99 -3.71
CA SER A 48 -3.46 12.32 -4.71
C SER A 48 -2.84 12.36 -6.11
N GLY A 49 -2.74 11.19 -6.74
CA GLY A 49 -2.13 11.06 -8.05
C GLY A 49 -0.59 11.04 -8.07
N ARG A 50 0.07 11.22 -6.92
CA ARG A 50 1.54 11.12 -6.80
C ARG A 50 2.00 10.10 -5.75
N THR A 51 1.35 10.08 -4.58
CA THR A 51 1.64 9.12 -3.51
C THR A 51 0.32 8.61 -2.97
N GLU A 52 0.08 7.31 -3.09
CA GLU A 52 -1.15 6.64 -2.67
C GLU A 52 -0.83 5.55 -1.64
N VAL A 53 -1.77 5.28 -0.72
CA VAL A 53 -1.56 4.34 0.38
C VAL A 53 -2.56 3.19 0.30
N ILE A 54 -2.07 1.94 0.30
CA ILE A 54 -2.91 0.74 0.47
C ILE A 54 -2.62 0.10 1.82
N ALA A 55 -3.65 0.05 2.67
CA ALA A 55 -3.63 -0.73 3.90
C ALA A 55 -4.20 -2.15 3.70
N GLY A 56 -3.84 -3.10 4.57
CA GLY A 56 -4.34 -4.47 4.49
C GLY A 56 -3.56 -5.33 3.50
N MET A 57 -2.27 -5.04 3.29
CA MET A 57 -1.50 -5.71 2.26
C MET A 57 -1.43 -7.22 2.44
N ASN A 58 -1.52 -7.96 1.33
CA ASN A 58 -1.37 -9.41 1.32
C ASN A 58 -0.51 -9.88 0.13
N LEU A 59 -0.16 -11.17 0.13
CA LEU A 59 0.71 -11.75 -0.89
C LEU A 59 0.14 -11.64 -2.32
N PRO A 60 -1.15 -11.94 -2.58
CA PRO A 60 -1.77 -11.73 -3.90
C PRO A 60 -1.59 -10.30 -4.42
N MET A 61 -1.79 -9.29 -3.56
CA MET A 61 -1.55 -7.89 -3.92
C MET A 61 -0.11 -7.63 -4.32
N LEU A 62 0.87 -8.12 -3.55
CA LEU A 62 2.30 -7.92 -3.85
C LEU A 62 2.70 -8.53 -5.19
N ILE A 63 2.23 -9.75 -5.47
CA ILE A 63 2.49 -10.42 -6.75
C ILE A 63 1.89 -9.59 -7.89
N LYS A 64 0.65 -9.11 -7.71
CA LYS A 64 -0.04 -8.32 -8.71
C LYS A 64 0.66 -6.98 -8.96
N LEU A 65 0.98 -6.22 -7.90
CA LEU A 65 1.73 -4.96 -7.97
C LEU A 65 3.09 -5.14 -8.65
N SER A 66 3.85 -6.18 -8.29
CA SER A 66 5.15 -6.47 -8.92
C SER A 66 5.02 -6.69 -10.43
N SER A 67 3.95 -7.35 -10.88
CA SER A 67 3.72 -7.61 -12.31
C SER A 67 3.29 -6.37 -13.10
N ILE A 68 2.50 -5.47 -12.51
CA ILE A 68 1.92 -4.31 -13.20
C ILE A 68 2.71 -3.01 -12.97
N ARG A 69 3.69 -3.01 -12.06
CA ARG A 69 4.57 -1.86 -11.76
C ARG A 69 5.27 -1.28 -12.97
N LYS A 70 5.43 -2.05 -14.06
CA LYS A 70 6.03 -1.58 -15.32
C LYS A 70 5.08 -0.71 -16.17
N GLY A 71 3.80 -0.62 -15.81
CA GLY A 71 2.84 0.25 -16.47
C GLY A 71 2.78 1.62 -15.79
N ASP A 72 2.79 2.70 -16.59
CA ASP A 72 2.72 4.08 -16.11
C ASP A 72 1.30 4.52 -15.72
N ASN A 73 0.53 3.65 -15.06
CA ASN A 73 -0.83 3.96 -14.61
C ASN A 73 -1.04 3.50 -13.17
N MET A 74 -0.72 4.37 -12.22
CA MET A 74 -0.86 4.11 -10.79
C MET A 74 -2.32 3.80 -10.40
N ALA A 75 -3.31 4.51 -10.96
CA ALA A 75 -4.72 4.30 -10.62
C ALA A 75 -5.19 2.88 -10.99
N ALA A 76 -4.87 2.44 -12.20
CA ALA A 76 -5.16 1.06 -12.62
C ALA A 76 -4.41 0.04 -11.75
N ALA A 77 -3.17 0.34 -11.37
CA ALA A 77 -2.38 -0.54 -10.52
C ALA A 77 -3.01 -0.72 -9.12
N LEU A 78 -3.51 0.35 -8.52
CA LEU A 78 -4.22 0.31 -7.23
C LEU A 78 -5.49 -0.54 -7.32
N ASP A 79 -6.33 -0.30 -8.33
CA ASP A 79 -7.59 -1.03 -8.53
C ASP A 79 -7.36 -2.53 -8.73
N GLU A 80 -6.42 -2.88 -9.60
CA GLU A 80 -6.09 -4.27 -9.90
C GLU A 80 -5.47 -4.99 -8.69
N ALA A 81 -4.58 -4.31 -7.97
CA ALA A 81 -3.99 -4.87 -6.75
C ALA A 81 -5.06 -5.13 -5.69
N GLN A 82 -5.95 -4.16 -5.45
CA GLN A 82 -7.02 -4.30 -4.47
C GLN A 82 -8.01 -5.40 -4.86
N ALA A 83 -8.35 -5.50 -6.14
CA ALA A 83 -9.19 -6.58 -6.66
C ALA A 83 -8.53 -7.95 -6.49
N ALA A 84 -7.24 -8.08 -6.79
CA ALA A 84 -6.49 -9.30 -6.54
C ALA A 84 -6.43 -9.64 -5.06
N GLY A 85 -6.18 -8.66 -4.19
CA GLY A 85 -6.18 -8.84 -2.74
C GLY A 85 -7.48 -9.43 -2.24
N ARG A 86 -8.63 -8.86 -2.63
CA ARG A 86 -9.95 -9.35 -2.24
C ARG A 86 -10.29 -10.71 -2.85
N LYS A 87 -9.96 -10.94 -4.12
CA LYS A 87 -10.29 -12.19 -4.83
C LYS A 87 -9.72 -13.43 -4.13
N TYR A 88 -8.59 -13.29 -3.45
CA TYR A 88 -7.92 -14.40 -2.77
C TYR A 88 -8.27 -14.53 -1.29
N ILE A 89 -9.11 -13.64 -0.74
CA ILE A 89 -9.68 -13.79 0.60
C ILE A 89 -10.91 -14.68 0.49
N ASN A 90 -10.73 -15.97 0.80
CA ASN A 90 -11.82 -16.94 0.79
C ASN A 90 -11.72 -17.91 1.96
N VAL A 91 -12.86 -18.44 2.38
CA VAL A 91 -12.92 -19.56 3.33
C VAL A 91 -12.93 -20.87 2.54
N ALA A 92 -11.90 -21.70 2.70
CA ALA A 92 -11.73 -22.93 1.91
C ALA A 92 -12.94 -23.88 1.99
N SER A 93 -13.55 -24.02 3.18
CA SER A 93 -14.74 -24.85 3.37
C SER A 93 -15.95 -24.34 2.56
N GLN A 94 -16.13 -23.03 2.42
CA GLN A 94 -17.20 -22.44 1.62
C GLN A 94 -16.97 -22.64 0.11
N LEU A 95 -15.72 -22.54 -0.34
CA LEU A 95 -15.34 -22.82 -1.74
C LEU A 95 -15.55 -24.28 -2.13
N LEU A 96 -15.21 -25.20 -1.22
CA LEU A 96 -15.29 -26.64 -1.48
C LEU A 96 -16.69 -27.21 -1.30
N SER A 97 -17.54 -26.58 -0.48
CA SER A 97 -18.95 -26.98 -0.30
C SER A 97 -19.88 -26.48 -1.40
N SER A 98 -19.41 -25.60 -2.28
CA SER A 98 -20.17 -25.04 -3.41
C SER A 98 -19.96 -25.83 -4.72
N LYS A 99 -19.36 -27.03 -4.62
CA LYS A 99 -19.08 -27.95 -5.73
C LYS A 99 -19.86 -29.24 -5.59
#